data_AF-A0A9D7VIU9-F1
#
_entry.id   AF-A0A9D7VIU9-F1
#
_cell.length_a   1.000
_cell.length_b   1.000
_cell.length_c   1.000
_cell.angle_alpha   90.00
_cell.angle_beta   90.00
_cell.angle_gamma   90.00
#
_symmetry.space_group_name_H-M   'P 1'
#
loop_
_entity.id
_entity.type
_entity.pdbx_description
1 polymer ?
#
loop_
_entity_poly.entity_id
_entity_poly.type
_entity_poly.pdbx_seq_one_letter_code
_entity_poly.pdbx_strand_id
1 'polypeptide(L)'
;MQRDELELDLPPAFEIGEKVRLRKLIKNDGTFPGKEIGQVLAKKGDIGYIASIGTYLQSSYIYAVHFIETGIVVGCKKKELESVEESHESNVTRE
;
A
#
# COMPACT_ATOMS: atom_id res chain seq x y z
N MET A 1 3.79 21.02 23.10
CA MET A 1 3.68 19.54 23.06
C MET A 1 3.55 19.18 21.59
N GLN A 2 4.53 18.44 21.07
CA GLN A 2 4.70 18.18 19.63
C GLN A 2 3.45 17.52 19.04
N ARG A 3 2.89 18.13 17.98
CA ARG A 3 1.76 17.62 17.19
C ARG A 3 2.27 16.86 15.96
N ASP A 4 3.41 16.23 16.10
CA ASP A 4 3.94 15.26 15.16
C ASP A 4 3.57 13.91 15.76
N GLU A 5 2.79 13.07 15.08
CA GLU A 5 3.05 11.61 14.98
C GLU A 5 1.84 10.79 14.52
N LEU A 6 0.60 11.27 14.60
CA LEU A 6 -0.52 10.49 14.05
C LEU A 6 -0.69 10.80 12.55
N GLU A 7 -0.15 9.93 11.69
CA GLU A 7 -0.57 9.85 10.27
C GLU A 7 -2.08 9.54 10.12
N LEU A 8 -2.76 9.26 11.25
CA LEU A 8 -4.19 9.00 11.44
C LEU A 8 -5.09 10.23 11.58
N ASP A 9 -4.53 11.43 11.74
CA ASP A 9 -5.35 12.66 11.80
C ASP A 9 -5.88 13.06 10.40
N LEU A 10 -5.26 12.50 9.36
CA LEU A 10 -5.63 12.71 7.97
C LEU A 10 -6.49 11.55 7.46
N PRO A 11 -7.43 11.80 6.52
CA PRO A 11 -8.16 10.72 5.87
C PRO A 11 -7.20 9.73 5.19
N PRO A 12 -7.60 8.45 5.07
CA PRO A 12 -6.79 7.46 4.37
C PRO A 12 -6.49 7.95 2.96
N ALA A 13 -5.26 7.72 2.51
CA ALA A 13 -4.79 8.19 1.21
C ALA A 13 -5.32 7.36 0.03
N PHE A 14 -5.93 6.21 0.33
CA PHE A 14 -6.49 5.29 -0.64
C PHE A 14 -7.85 4.82 -0.13
N GLU A 15 -8.74 4.47 -1.04
CA GLU A 15 -10.08 3.95 -0.73
C GLU A 15 -10.18 2.44 -0.93
N ILE A 16 -11.15 1.79 -0.26
CA ILE A 16 -11.42 0.37 -0.45
C ILE A 16 -11.93 0.16 -1.89
N GLY A 17 -11.32 -0.78 -2.61
CA GLY A 17 -11.58 -1.04 -4.03
C GLY A 17 -10.67 -0.26 -4.98
N GLU A 18 -9.87 0.69 -4.49
CA GLU A 18 -8.98 1.48 -5.34
C GLU A 18 -7.83 0.63 -5.90
N LYS A 19 -7.50 0.87 -7.17
CA LYS A 19 -6.39 0.21 -7.86
C LYS A 19 -5.07 0.88 -7.49
N VAL A 20 -4.18 0.11 -6.87
CA VAL A 20 -2.86 0.57 -6.43
C VAL A 20 -1.74 -0.24 -7.07
N ARG A 21 -0.61 0.41 -7.32
CA ARG A 21 0.63 -0.23 -7.76
C ARG A 21 1.68 -0.17 -6.66
N LEU A 22 2.48 -1.22 -6.55
CA LEU A 22 3.61 -1.25 -5.65
C LEU A 22 4.78 -0.45 -6.20
N ARG A 23 5.28 0.51 -5.41
CA ARG A 23 6.54 1.22 -5.74
C ARG A 23 7.78 0.48 -5.29
N LYS A 24 7.64 -0.38 -4.28
CA LYS A 24 8.73 -1.17 -3.70
C LYS A 24 8.37 -2.63 -3.62
N LEU A 25 9.41 -3.45 -3.53
CA LEU A 25 9.27 -4.88 -3.33
C LEU A 25 8.83 -5.15 -1.89
N ILE A 26 7.74 -5.91 -1.72
CA ILE A 26 7.22 -6.28 -0.41
C ILE A 26 7.69 -7.69 -0.08
N LYS A 27 8.40 -7.80 1.04
CA LYS A 27 8.82 -9.08 1.60
C LYS A 27 7.95 -9.42 2.80
N ASN A 28 7.77 -10.72 3.03
CA ASN A 28 7.12 -11.18 4.24
C ASN A 28 8.00 -10.87 5.46
N ASP A 29 7.53 -10.00 6.35
CA ASP A 29 8.20 -9.70 7.62
C ASP A 29 7.85 -10.73 8.72
N GLY A 30 7.12 -11.79 8.37
CA GLY A 30 6.62 -12.82 9.30
C GLY A 30 5.15 -12.65 9.66
N THR A 31 4.47 -11.61 9.16
CA THR A 31 3.04 -11.37 9.37
C THR A 31 2.15 -12.17 8.42
N PHE A 32 2.68 -12.65 7.29
CA PHE A 32 1.90 -13.39 6.31
C PHE A 32 2.00 -14.92 6.56
N PRO A 33 0.88 -15.60 6.86
CA PRO A 33 0.88 -17.04 7.10
C PRO A 33 1.13 -17.83 5.81
N GLY A 34 1.95 -18.87 5.89
CA GLY A 34 2.21 -19.79 4.77
C GLY A 34 3.37 -19.40 3.84
N LYS A 35 4.10 -18.32 4.11
CA LYS A 35 5.33 -17.94 3.40
C LYS A 35 6.48 -17.74 4.38
N GLU A 36 7.70 -18.05 3.97
CA GLU A 36 8.89 -17.84 4.80
C GLU A 36 9.18 -16.35 5.02
N ILE A 37 9.81 -16.02 6.15
CA ILE A 37 10.29 -14.67 6.46
C ILE A 37 11.33 -14.29 5.39
N GLY A 38 11.20 -13.10 4.81
CA GLY A 38 12.06 -12.59 3.74
C GLY A 38 11.64 -13.03 2.33
N GLN A 39 10.63 -13.89 2.18
CA GLN A 39 10.11 -14.26 0.86
C GLN A 39 9.40 -13.05 0.21
N VAL A 40 9.64 -12.83 -1.08
CA VAL A 40 8.98 -11.75 -1.84
C VAL A 40 7.52 -12.13 -2.05
N LEU A 41 6.61 -11.35 -1.46
CA LEU A 41 5.16 -11.51 -1.62
C LEU A 41 4.68 -10.82 -2.89
N ALA A 42 5.20 -9.62 -3.13
CA ALA A 42 4.83 -8.81 -4.29
C ALA A 42 6.02 -7.96 -4.74
N LYS A 43 6.16 -7.75 -6.05
CA LYS A 43 7.30 -7.05 -6.65
C LYS A 43 6.94 -5.60 -6.93
N LYS A 44 7.97 -4.80 -7.21
CA LYS A 44 7.75 -3.43 -7.70
C LYS A 44 7.03 -3.48 -9.04
N GLY A 45 5.95 -2.73 -9.15
CA GLY A 45 5.09 -2.66 -10.34
C GLY A 45 3.91 -3.62 -10.33
N ASP A 46 3.83 -4.54 -9.36
CA ASP A 46 2.62 -5.35 -9.16
C ASP A 46 1.43 -4.44 -8.86
N ILE A 47 0.29 -4.80 -9.45
CA ILE A 47 -0.97 -4.09 -9.27
C ILE A 47 -1.90 -4.93 -8.42
N GLY A 48 -2.52 -4.30 -7.44
CA GLY A 48 -3.54 -4.90 -6.60
C GLY A 48 -4.64 -3.88 -6.29
N TYR A 49 -5.60 -4.34 -5.50
CA TYR A 49 -6.75 -3.53 -5.09
C TYR A 49 -6.78 -3.43 -3.57
N ILE A 50 -7.13 -2.28 -3.03
CA ILE A 50 -7.30 -2.13 -1.58
C ILE A 50 -8.50 -2.97 -1.13
N ALA A 51 -8.26 -4.06 -0.39
CA ALA A 51 -9.31 -4.87 0.18
C ALA A 51 -9.81 -4.33 1.52
N SER A 52 -8.92 -3.71 2.30
CA SER A 52 -9.29 -3.11 3.59
C SER A 52 -8.25 -2.10 4.04
N ILE A 53 -8.67 -1.16 4.88
CA ILE A 53 -7.83 -0.12 5.46
C ILE A 53 -7.83 -0.33 6.97
N GLY A 54 -6.66 -0.67 7.50
CA GLY A 54 -6.41 -0.85 8.92
C GLY A 54 -5.51 0.24 9.48
N THR A 55 -5.32 0.17 10.79
CA THR A 55 -4.48 1.10 11.55
C THR A 55 -3.51 0.30 12.40
N TYR A 56 -2.22 0.61 12.33
CA TYR A 56 -1.17 -0.08 13.05
C TYR A 56 -0.64 0.80 14.19
N LEU A 57 -0.62 0.23 15.39
CA LEU A 57 -0.26 0.92 16.65
C LEU A 57 -0.96 2.28 16.86
N GLN A 58 -2.13 2.49 16.25
CA GLN A 58 -2.86 3.76 16.30
C GLN A 58 -2.00 4.98 15.89
N SER A 59 -0.93 4.77 15.11
CA SER A 59 -0.02 5.84 14.67
C SER A 59 0.16 5.87 13.16
N SER A 60 -0.01 4.73 12.47
CA SER A 60 0.11 4.65 11.00
C SER A 60 -1.04 3.88 10.35
N TYR A 61 -1.44 4.29 9.14
CA TYR A 61 -2.36 3.51 8.30
C TYR A 61 -1.65 2.32 7.65
N ILE A 62 -2.34 1.17 7.63
CA ILE A 62 -1.95 -0.01 6.86
C ILE A 62 -3.06 -0.34 5.87
N TYR A 63 -2.69 -0.45 4.61
CA TYR A 63 -3.58 -0.78 3.50
C TYR A 63 -3.40 -2.24 3.14
N ALA A 64 -4.44 -3.05 3.30
CA ALA A 64 -4.45 -4.43 2.88
C ALA A 64 -4.71 -4.48 1.38
N VAL A 65 -3.68 -4.79 0.60
CA VAL A 65 -3.76 -4.86 -0.87
C VAL A 65 -3.95 -6.31 -1.28
N HIS A 66 -5.05 -6.59 -1.97
CA HIS A 66 -5.34 -7.88 -2.56
C HIS A 66 -4.78 -7.93 -3.98
N PHE A 67 -3.83 -8.84 -4.19
CA PHE A 67 -3.27 -9.14 -5.49
C PHE A 67 -4.07 -10.26 -6.12
N ILE A 68 -4.89 -9.93 -7.12
CA ILE A 68 -5.73 -10.92 -7.82
C ILE A 68 -4.88 -11.94 -8.59
N GLU A 69 -3.73 -11.52 -9.10
CA GLU A 69 -2.81 -12.38 -9.86
C GLU A 69 -2.23 -13.53 -9.02
N THR A 70 -1.94 -13.26 -7.74
CA THR A 70 -1.32 -14.23 -6.82
C THR A 70 -2.29 -14.77 -5.77
N GLY A 71 -3.48 -14.15 -5.63
CA GLY A 71 -4.52 -14.54 -4.67
C GLY A 71 -4.16 -14.25 -3.21
N ILE A 72 -3.24 -13.33 -2.95
CA ILE A 72 -2.79 -13.00 -1.59
C ILE A 72 -3.12 -11.55 -1.21
N VAL A 73 -3.35 -11.33 0.09
CA VAL A 73 -3.58 -10.00 0.65
C VAL A 73 -2.38 -9.57 1.48
N VAL A 74 -1.75 -8.46 1.13
CA VAL A 74 -0.54 -7.98 1.79
C VAL A 74 -0.76 -6.60 2.39
N GLY A 75 -0.43 -6.45 3.67
CA GLY A 75 -0.46 -5.17 4.36
C GLY A 75 0.70 -4.28 3.93
N CYS A 76 0.37 -3.14 3.33
CA CYS A 76 1.33 -2.17 2.82
C CYS A 76 1.11 -0.80 3.48
N LYS A 77 2.18 -0.02 3.68
CA LYS A 77 2.09 1.36 4.15
C LYS A 77 1.83 2.30 2.98
N LYS A 78 1.29 3.49 3.26
CA LYS A 78 1.05 4.54 2.24
C LYS A 78 2.27 4.79 1.35
N LYS A 79 3.46 4.87 1.96
CA LYS A 79 4.72 5.21 1.28
C LYS A 79 5.21 4.14 0.30
N GLU A 80 4.65 2.93 0.35
CA GLU A 80 5.03 1.80 -0.50
C GLU A 80 4.06 1.60 -1.68
N LEU A 81 2.92 2.29 -1.65
CA LEU A 81 1.84 2.20 -2.63
C LEU A 81 1.73 3.48 -3.46
N GLU A 82 1.13 3.36 -4.63
CA GLU A 82 0.82 4.47 -5.52
C GLU A 82 -0.51 4.21 -6.23
N SER A 83 -1.42 5.17 -6.24
CA SER A 83 -2.71 5.05 -6.91
C SER A 83 -2.48 4.97 -8.41
N VAL A 84 -3.12 4.00 -9.06
CA VAL A 84 -3.06 3.84 -10.52
C VAL A 84 -4.11 4.73 -11.19
N GLU A 85 -5.21 5.02 -10.49
CA GLU A 85 -6.30 5.83 -11.01
C GLU A 85 -5.98 7.34 -10.96
N GLU A 86 -5.08 7.77 -10.08
CA GLU A 86 -4.56 9.14 -10.01
C GLU A 86 -3.38 9.35 -10.99
N SER A 87 -3.57 8.96 -12.25
CA SER A 87 -2.63 9.22 -13.35
C SER A 87 -3.35 9.80 -14.58
N HIS A 88 -4.06 10.90 -14.36
CA HIS A 88 -4.08 12.04 -15.26
C HIS A 88 -4.00 13.25 -14.32
N GLU A 89 -2.85 13.85 -14.04
CA GLU A 89 -2.27 14.88 -14.91
C GLU A 89 -0.93 15.35 -14.32
N SER A 90 0.20 14.94 -14.89
CA SER A 90 1.50 15.62 -14.75
C SER A 90 2.52 15.01 -15.71
N ASN A 91 2.26 15.14 -17.01
CA ASN A 91 3.29 14.98 -18.04
C ASN A 91 2.93 15.75 -19.32
N VAL A 92 2.59 17.03 -19.20
CA VAL A 92 2.75 18.03 -20.27
C VAL A 92 3.11 19.33 -19.57
N THR A 93 4.39 19.67 -19.42
CA THR A 93 4.97 20.73 -20.28
C THR A 93 6.47 20.46 -20.41
N ARG A 94 6.84 19.81 -21.51
CA ARG A 94 8.06 20.17 -22.21
C ARG A 94 7.59 20.87 -23.46
N GLU A 95 7.81 22.19 -23.52
CA GLU A 95 8.14 23.00 -24.71
C GLU A 95 8.34 24.46 -24.29
#